data_AF-A0A496RUP0-F1
#
_entry.id   AF-A0A496RUP0-F1
#
_cell.length_a   1.000
_cell.length_b   1.000
_cell.length_c   1.000
_cell.angle_alpha   90.00
_cell.angle_beta   90.00
_cell.angle_gamma   90.00
#
_symmetry.space_group_name_H-M   'P 1'
#
loop_
_entity.id
_entity.type
_entity.pdbx_description
1 polymer ?
#
loop_
_entity_poly.entity_id
_entity_poly.type
_entity_poly.pdbx_seq_one_letter_code
_entity_poly.pdbx_strand_id
1 'polypeptide(L)'
;MPTPIRATRPIAKAIRRIFKNDPALFMSKIYGMKPFQYQTEFLRDDHPYIIVASARQVGKSTMVSARALWEALANDGITVLILAPTFRQSQITFRKIRAAIERNKRIFSRLIKR
;
A
#
# COMPACT_ATOMS: atom_id res chain seq x y z
N MET A 1 -30.62 6.90 0.34
CA MET A 1 -29.61 6.61 1.38
C MET A 1 -28.93 5.30 1.03
N PRO A 2 -27.59 5.21 0.88
CA PRO A 2 -26.98 3.90 0.76
C PRO A 2 -27.03 3.20 2.12
N THR A 3 -27.68 2.05 2.13
CA THR A 3 -27.87 1.12 3.24
C THR A 3 -26.52 0.71 3.86
N PRO A 4 -26.40 0.51 5.18
CA PRO A 4 -25.18 -0.04 5.76
C PRO A 4 -25.06 -1.52 5.34
N ILE A 5 -24.09 -1.82 4.49
CA ILE A 5 -23.85 -3.18 3.98
C ILE A 5 -23.10 -4.01 5.04
N ARG A 6 -23.62 -5.23 5.25
CA ARG A 6 -23.34 -6.20 6.32
C ARG A 6 -21.87 -6.61 6.49
N ALA A 7 -21.51 -6.77 7.77
CA ALA A 7 -20.41 -7.53 8.37
C ALA A 7 -19.30 -8.09 7.44
N THR A 8 -18.12 -7.47 7.54
CA THR A 8 -16.85 -7.98 6.98
C THR A 8 -16.58 -9.40 7.48
N ARG A 9 -16.27 -10.34 6.57
CA ARG A 9 -15.89 -11.72 6.95
C ARG A 9 -14.74 -11.71 7.97
N PRO A 10 -14.75 -12.57 9.00
CA PRO A 10 -13.76 -12.55 10.09
C PRO A 10 -12.32 -12.70 9.58
N ILE A 11 -12.09 -13.50 8.53
CA ILE A 11 -10.79 -13.70 7.90
C ILE A 11 -10.29 -12.41 7.22
N ALA A 12 -11.16 -11.69 6.50
CA ALA A 12 -10.79 -10.45 5.83
C ALA A 12 -10.42 -9.37 6.86
N LYS A 13 -11.19 -9.30 7.97
CA LYS A 13 -10.90 -8.42 9.10
C LYS A 13 -9.56 -8.76 9.76
N ALA A 14 -9.26 -10.05 9.95
CA ALA A 14 -7.98 -10.50 10.52
C ALA A 14 -6.79 -10.15 9.62
N ILE A 15 -6.88 -10.46 8.32
CA ILE A 15 -5.82 -10.13 7.34
C ILE A 15 -5.58 -8.62 7.30
N ARG A 16 -6.66 -7.83 7.27
CA ARG A 16 -6.57 -6.38 7.30
C ARG A 16 -5.89 -5.90 8.58
N ARG A 17 -6.23 -6.46 9.73
CA ARG A 17 -5.64 -6.09 11.03
C ARG A 17 -4.14 -6.42 11.10
N ILE A 18 -3.71 -7.55 10.54
CA ILE A 18 -2.28 -7.91 10.47
C ILE A 18 -1.51 -6.86 9.67
N PHE A 19 -2.01 -6.47 8.51
CA PHE A 19 -1.33 -5.53 7.63
C PHE A 19 -1.49 -4.06 8.06
N LYS A 20 -2.60 -3.71 8.70
CA LYS A 20 -2.86 -2.35 9.16
C LYS A 20 -1.83 -1.87 10.19
N ASN A 21 -1.26 -2.77 10.99
CA ASN A 21 -0.40 -2.36 12.09
C ASN A 21 1.03 -2.00 11.68
N ASP A 22 1.52 -2.51 10.54
CA ASP A 22 2.92 -2.25 10.13
C ASP A 22 3.07 -2.19 8.59
N PRO A 23 3.26 -0.99 8.03
CA PRO A 23 3.52 -0.78 6.60
C PRO A 23 4.79 -1.49 6.09
N ALA A 24 5.82 -1.66 6.94
CA ALA A 24 7.06 -2.35 6.56
C ALA A 24 6.85 -3.86 6.46
N LEU A 25 6.04 -4.43 7.36
CA LEU A 25 5.58 -5.82 7.27
C LEU A 25 4.72 -6.02 6.02
N PHE A 26 3.83 -5.07 5.72
CA PHE A 26 3.01 -5.09 4.50
C PHE A 26 3.89 -5.18 3.24
N MET A 27 4.90 -4.31 3.11
CA MET A 27 5.86 -4.38 2.01
C MET A 27 6.53 -5.76 1.94
N SER A 28 7.03 -6.27 3.08
CA SER A 28 7.71 -7.56 3.14
C SER A 28 6.83 -8.72 2.65
N LYS A 29 5.55 -8.75 3.03
CA LYS A 29 4.64 -9.85 2.70
C LYS A 29 3.99 -9.72 1.32
N ILE A 30 3.59 -8.51 0.94
CA ILE A 30 2.84 -8.27 -0.30
C ILE A 30 3.77 -8.03 -1.48
N TYR A 31 4.85 -7.29 -1.29
CA TYR A 31 5.84 -7.04 -2.35
C TYR A 31 6.94 -8.12 -2.37
N GLY A 32 7.06 -8.93 -1.32
CA GLY A 32 8.07 -9.99 -1.22
C GLY A 32 9.50 -9.46 -1.07
N MET A 33 9.65 -8.24 -0.55
CA MET A 33 10.93 -7.56 -0.38
C MET A 33 11.03 -7.01 1.05
N LYS A 34 12.07 -7.40 1.78
CA LYS A 34 12.38 -6.78 3.07
C LYS A 34 12.87 -5.34 2.80
N PRO A 35 12.22 -4.31 3.36
CA PRO A 35 12.68 -2.93 3.19
C PRO A 35 14.08 -2.75 3.81
N PHE A 36 14.89 -1.90 3.20
CA PHE A 36 16.09 -1.37 3.84
C PHE A 36 15.71 -0.45 5.01
N GLN A 37 16.65 -0.17 5.91
CA GLN A 37 16.39 0.65 7.09
C GLN A 37 15.73 2.01 6.76
N TYR A 38 16.29 2.78 5.82
CA TYR A 38 15.71 4.07 5.41
C TYR A 38 14.32 3.92 4.78
N GLN A 39 14.02 2.78 4.15
CA GLN A 39 12.68 2.51 3.61
C GLN A 39 11.72 2.18 4.75
N THR A 40 12.18 1.47 5.79
CA THR A 40 11.39 1.19 6.99
C THR A 40 11.06 2.48 7.74
N GLU A 41 12.01 3.40 7.88
CA GLU A 41 11.81 4.72 8.46
C GLU A 41 10.71 5.47 7.69
N PHE A 42 10.86 5.64 6.37
CA PHE A 42 9.83 6.23 5.52
C PHE A 42 8.47 5.52 5.62
N LEU A 43 8.48 4.18 5.63
CA LEU A 43 7.25 3.39 5.65
C LEU A 43 6.51 3.50 6.97
N ARG A 44 7.18 3.74 8.10
CA ARG A 44 6.57 3.80 9.44
C ARG A 44 6.36 5.22 9.95
N ASP A 45 6.89 6.22 9.25
CA ASP A 45 6.63 7.63 9.53
C ASP A 45 5.12 7.93 9.39
N ASP A 46 4.54 8.50 10.45
CA ASP A 46 3.12 8.84 10.56
C ASP A 46 2.87 10.35 10.39
N HIS A 47 3.91 11.14 10.12
CA HIS A 47 3.77 12.56 9.89
C HIS A 47 2.93 12.83 8.63
N PRO A 48 2.01 13.82 8.65
CA PRO A 48 1.13 14.13 7.51
C PRO A 48 1.87 14.60 6.26
N TYR A 49 3.09 15.12 6.42
CA TYR A 49 3.94 15.63 5.34
C TYR A 49 5.34 15.03 5.44
N ILE A 50 5.73 14.21 4.47
CA ILE A 50 7.03 13.54 4.44
C ILE A 50 7.78 13.94 3.17
N ILE A 51 9.01 14.43 3.34
CA ILE A 51 9.92 14.75 2.23
C ILE A 51 11.04 13.72 2.23
N VAL A 52 11.31 13.13 1.07
CA VAL A 52 12.38 12.14 0.91
C VAL A 52 13.43 12.63 -0.08
N ALA A 53 14.54 13.14 0.44
CA ALA A 53 15.74 13.43 -0.35
C ALA A 53 16.52 12.13 -0.60
N SER A 54 16.49 11.62 -1.82
CA SER A 54 17.03 10.28 -2.13
C SER A 54 17.81 10.22 -3.43
N ALA A 55 18.81 9.33 -3.47
CA ALA A 55 19.59 9.06 -4.67
C ALA A 55 18.77 8.35 -5.78
N ARG A 56 19.41 8.15 -6.95
CA ARG A 56 18.83 7.35 -8.04
C ARG A 56 18.88 5.85 -7.68
N GLN A 57 17.94 5.08 -8.24
CA GLN A 57 17.90 3.61 -8.13
C GLN A 57 17.81 2.99 -6.73
N VAL A 58 17.54 3.77 -5.68
CA VAL A 58 17.33 3.28 -4.29
C VAL A 58 15.94 2.68 -4.01
N GLY A 59 15.20 2.29 -5.05
CA GLY A 59 13.86 1.71 -4.85
C GLY A 59 12.77 2.69 -4.38
N LYS A 60 12.96 4.01 -4.49
CA LYS A 60 11.98 5.03 -4.06
C LYS A 60 10.56 4.84 -4.59
N SER A 61 10.39 4.54 -5.88
CA SER A 61 9.04 4.30 -6.43
C SER A 61 8.41 3.02 -5.90
N THR A 62 9.22 2.05 -5.46
CA THR A 62 8.73 0.80 -4.87
C THR A 62 8.22 1.04 -3.45
N MET A 63 8.99 1.70 -2.59
CA MET A 63 8.53 2.01 -1.22
C MET A 63 7.30 2.93 -1.24
N VAL A 64 7.23 3.91 -2.16
CA VAL A 64 6.04 4.76 -2.33
C VAL A 64 4.84 3.95 -2.81
N SER A 65 5.01 3.01 -3.76
CA SER A 65 3.91 2.13 -4.18
C SER A 65 3.40 1.25 -3.03
N ALA A 66 4.30 0.75 -2.18
CA ALA A 66 3.94 -0.05 -1.02
C ALA A 66 3.18 0.77 0.02
N ARG A 67 3.65 1.98 0.34
CA ARG A 67 2.95 2.90 1.25
C ARG A 67 1.57 3.27 0.71
N ALA A 68 1.46 3.66 -0.56
CA ALA A 68 0.19 4.04 -1.18
C ALA A 68 -0.86 2.92 -1.14
N LEU A 69 -0.45 1.69 -1.47
CA LEU A 69 -1.35 0.53 -1.40
C LEU A 69 -1.71 0.18 0.06
N TRP A 70 -0.75 0.29 0.98
CA TRP A 70 -1.00 0.09 2.40
C TRP A 70 -2.02 1.09 2.93
N GLU A 71 -1.88 2.39 2.64
CA GLU A 71 -2.82 3.44 3.05
C GLU A 71 -4.25 3.10 2.60
N ALA A 72 -4.42 2.78 1.31
CA ALA A 72 -5.71 2.42 0.73
C ALA A 72 -6.34 1.17 1.37
N LEU A 73 -5.54 0.28 1.96
CA LEU A 73 -6.02 -0.90 2.67
C LEU A 73 -6.19 -0.67 4.18
N ALA A 74 -5.33 0.12 4.80
CA ALA A 74 -5.32 0.36 6.25
C ALA A 74 -6.50 1.26 6.66
N ASN A 75 -6.90 2.16 5.77
CA ASN A 75 -7.90 3.20 6.00
C ASN A 75 -9.12 2.99 5.09
N ASP A 76 -10.32 3.14 5.65
CA ASP A 76 -11.58 3.06 4.90
C ASP A 76 -12.02 4.42 4.39
N GLY A 77 -12.63 4.46 3.21
CA GLY A 77 -13.23 5.68 2.67
C GLY A 77 -12.24 6.72 2.15
N ILE A 78 -10.96 6.39 2.05
CA ILE A 78 -9.93 7.30 1.53
C ILE A 78 -9.66 7.07 0.03
N THR A 79 -9.19 8.12 -0.64
CA THR A 79 -8.67 8.05 -2.00
C THR A 79 -7.18 8.40 -1.98
N VAL A 80 -6.34 7.49 -2.47
CA VAL A 80 -4.89 7.72 -2.56
C VAL A 80 -4.53 8.18 -3.96
N LEU A 81 -3.98 9.39 -4.07
CA LEU A 81 -3.59 10.00 -5.34
C LEU A 81 -2.09 9.84 -5.59
N ILE A 82 -1.72 9.42 -6.80
CA ILE A 82 -0.31 9.29 -7.23
C ILE A 82 -0.03 10.39 -8.26
N LEU A 83 0.78 11.36 -7.85
CA LEU A 83 1.22 12.46 -8.70
C LEU A 83 2.68 12.26 -9.12
N ALA A 84 3.01 12.67 -10.34
CA ALA A 84 4.36 12.69 -10.86
C ALA A 84 4.49 13.76 -11.96
N PRO A 85 5.71 14.25 -12.24
CA PRO A 85 5.95 15.23 -13.31
C PRO A 85 5.46 14.80 -14.71
N THR A 86 5.34 13.49 -14.95
CA THR A 86 4.90 12.94 -16.24
C THR A 86 3.94 11.77 -16.04
N PHE A 87 3.04 11.57 -17.01
CA PHE A 87 2.13 10.42 -17.03
C PHE A 87 2.84 9.07 -17.00
N ARG A 88 3.97 8.94 -17.72
CA ARG A 88 4.79 7.71 -17.69
C ARG A 88 5.29 7.39 -16.28
N GLN A 89 5.73 8.39 -15.53
CA GLN A 89 6.25 8.19 -14.17
C GLN A 89 5.14 7.80 -13.18
N SER A 90 3.97 8.45 -13.24
CA SER A 90 2.82 8.04 -12.41
C SER A 90 2.37 6.62 -12.76
N GLN A 91 2.35 6.26 -14.04
CA GLN A 91 2.05 4.89 -14.48
C GLN A 91 3.07 3.85 -14.02
N ILE A 92 4.35 4.19 -13.85
CA ILE A 92 5.35 3.24 -13.32
C ILE A 92 4.97 2.86 -11.87
N THR A 93 4.66 3.83 -11.03
CA THR A 93 4.25 3.58 -9.65
C THR A 93 2.93 2.81 -9.61
N PHE A 94 1.94 3.19 -10.42
CA PHE A 94 0.65 2.49 -10.48
C PHE A 94 0.78 1.05 -10.97
N ARG A 95 1.65 0.77 -11.94
CA ARG A 95 1.93 -0.61 -12.40
C ARG A 95 2.52 -1.48 -11.30
N LYS A 96 3.36 -0.94 -10.42
CA LYS A 96 3.89 -1.68 -9.26
C LYS A 96 2.78 -2.07 -8.28
N ILE A 97 1.84 -1.16 -8.03
CA ILE A 97 0.66 -1.44 -7.20
C ILE A 97 -0.18 -2.56 -7.83
N ARG A 98 -0.49 -2.45 -9.13
CA ARG A 98 -1.25 -3.50 -9.83
C ARG A 98 -0.54 -4.85 -9.79
N ALA A 99 0.77 -4.87 -10.04
CA ALA A 99 1.56 -6.10 -9.97
C ALA A 99 1.52 -6.73 -8.56
N ALA A 100 1.60 -5.91 -7.51
CA ALA A 100 1.47 -6.37 -6.13
C ALA A 100 0.08 -6.97 -5.85
N ILE A 101 -0.99 -6.36 -6.37
CA ILE A 101 -2.36 -6.87 -6.23
C ILE A 101 -2.52 -8.20 -6.98
N GLU A 102 -2.10 -8.28 -8.24
CA GLU A 102 -2.23 -9.47 -9.07
C GLU A 102 -1.44 -10.66 -8.51
N ARG A 103 -0.20 -10.44 -8.05
CA ARG A 103 0.61 -11.47 -7.38
C ARG A 103 -0.08 -12.02 -6.13
N ASN A 104 -0.89 -11.20 -5.46
CA ASN A 104 -1.58 -11.52 -4.22
C ASN A 104 -3.11 -11.63 -4.40
N LYS A 105 -3.60 -11.95 -5.61
CA LYS A 105 -5.03 -11.94 -5.97
C LYS A 105 -5.92 -12.74 -5.01
N ARG A 106 -5.42 -13.83 -4.42
CA ARG A 106 -6.15 -14.63 -3.40
C ARG A 106 -6.36 -13.89 -2.08
N ILE A 107 -5.44 -12.99 -1.71
CA ILE A 107 -5.55 -12.15 -0.51
C ILE A 107 -6.50 -10.99 -0.82
N PHE A 108 -6.24 -10.28 -1.91
CA PHE A 108 -7.04 -9.11 -2.30
C PHE A 108 -8.48 -9.45 -2.66
N SER A 109 -8.75 -10.61 -3.28
CA SER A 109 -10.14 -11.04 -3.53
C SER A 109 -10.94 -11.29 -2.25
N ARG A 110 -10.27 -11.62 -1.13
CA ARG A 110 -10.92 -11.73 0.19
C ARG A 110 -11.08 -10.39 0.89
N LEU A 111 -10.19 -9.43 0.61
CA LEU A 111 -10.23 -8.08 1.18
C LEU A 111 -11.23 -7.16 0.47
N ILE A 112 -11.37 -7.29 -0.86
CA ILE A 112 -12.12 -6.36 -1.72
C ILE A 112 -13.55 -6.83 -1.99
N LYS A 113 -13.86 -8.14 -1.96
CA LYS A 113 -15.24 -8.63 -2.14
C LYS A 113 -16.12 -8.14 -0.98
N ARG A 114 -16.77 -7.00 -1.22
CA ARG A 114 -17.87 -6.43 -0.45
C ARG A 114 -19.17 -7.09 -0.86
#